data_AF-A0A925I2W3-F1
#
_entry.id   AF-A0A925I2W3-F1
#
_cell.length_a   1.000
_cell.length_b   1.000
_cell.length_c   1.000
_cell.angle_alpha   90.00
_cell.angle_beta   90.00
_cell.angle_gamma   90.00
#
_symmetry.space_group_name_H-M   'P 1'
#
loop_
_entity.id
_entity.type
_entity.pdbx_description
1 polymer ?
#
loop_
_entity_poly.entity_id
_entity_poly.type
_entity_poly.pdbx_seq_one_letter_code
_entity_poly.pdbx_strand_id
1 'polypeptide(L)'
;IAAATFTATAAGAASIGVSVSDGVIATPVTATYSLSAAAANVAPTISGVPGTAQAVTAGTADALADFTVDDAEQGATSLSVTLTASNGVIGGLTDADGNTAGIQLTGTASAINTAIAAATFTATAAGVASIDISVSDGVVVAPVTATYSLSAAAANVAPTIGGVPGTAQAVTAGTAAALADFTLADVDSTTLNVILTATNGTINGLTDEDSNTTGIQLSGTAASINSAIAGATFTATVAGAAGIGISVSDGVVATPSSASYGLTATAAPTPDPTPDPTPTPTPTPTPTPTPTPAPTPTPAPTPTPAPAPTPTPTPTPTPDPTPTPDPRPIADPTPTPTPDPTPTPTPTPTPTPDPTPTPTPTPTPTPTPDPTPTPTPTPTPTPTPTPTPDPTPNPTPTPTPTPTPIPDNDGVPDVQENAAPALTPADGGAAVAGDGNGDGITDSEQAAVTSVSFLNTPTAQSNPSGAAAVYVTLVAGAVGGKTDIANTHGATLNNVHQLDAPTNLPAEINMPMGLIAFMANVQSAGALEKFSLYVDPALLVNGYWKANAAGTWVNLASAASGGQTVMEGGKLRLDFNLVDGGEFDADGKADSVITDPGAAGFMPLSVVGYAPQLAADTHFWF
;
A
#
# COMPACT_ATOMS: atom_id res chain seq x y z
N ILE A 1 23.62 -29.89 66.15
CA ILE A 1 23.04 -30.70 65.04
C ILE A 1 21.59 -30.31 64.77
N ALA A 2 20.66 -30.40 65.73
CA ALA A 2 19.21 -30.17 65.51
C ALA A 2 18.76 -28.79 64.94
N ALA A 3 19.65 -27.81 64.82
CA ALA A 3 19.40 -26.50 64.21
C ALA A 3 20.35 -26.18 63.04
N ALA A 4 21.06 -27.18 62.52
CA ALA A 4 21.97 -27.01 61.38
C ALA A 4 21.19 -27.13 60.05
N THR A 5 21.37 -26.16 59.16
CA THR A 5 20.84 -26.19 57.80
C THR A 5 21.88 -26.75 56.82
N PHE A 6 21.42 -27.51 55.83
CA PHE A 6 22.25 -27.98 54.72
C PHE A 6 21.68 -27.42 53.41
N THR A 7 22.52 -26.77 52.62
CA THR A 7 22.19 -26.26 51.29
C THR A 7 23.04 -26.99 50.26
N ALA A 8 22.40 -27.70 49.33
CA ALA A 8 23.10 -28.33 48.22
C ALA A 8 23.56 -27.26 47.22
N THR A 9 24.79 -27.39 46.72
CA THR A 9 25.36 -26.46 45.70
C THR A 9 25.21 -26.96 44.27
N ALA A 10 24.70 -28.18 44.07
CA ALA A 10 24.45 -28.82 42.78
C ALA A 10 23.38 -29.91 42.93
N ALA A 11 22.78 -30.31 41.81
CA ALA A 11 21.87 -31.45 41.72
C ALA A 11 22.60 -32.79 41.95
N GLY A 12 21.86 -33.82 42.37
CA GLY A 12 22.36 -35.19 42.53
C GLY A 12 22.49 -35.64 43.98
N ALA A 13 23.37 -36.62 44.22
CA ALA A 13 23.58 -37.21 45.54
C ALA A 13 24.50 -36.33 46.40
N ALA A 14 24.02 -35.99 47.60
CA ALA A 14 24.81 -35.33 48.64
C ALA A 14 24.87 -36.22 49.88
N SER A 15 25.87 -36.03 50.74
CA SER A 15 25.95 -36.80 52.00
C SER A 15 26.64 -36.03 53.11
N ILE A 16 26.08 -36.13 54.32
CA ILE A 16 26.69 -35.61 55.55
C ILE A 16 27.32 -36.79 56.30
N GLY A 17 28.65 -36.82 56.34
CA GLY A 17 29.39 -37.74 57.19
C GLY A 17 29.48 -37.22 58.62
N VAL A 18 29.01 -38.00 59.58
CA VAL A 18 29.13 -37.74 61.01
C VAL A 18 30.17 -38.70 61.59
N SER A 19 31.08 -38.17 62.40
CA SER A 19 32.15 -38.94 63.07
C SER A 19 32.20 -38.54 64.54
N VAL A 20 32.19 -39.51 65.46
CA VAL A 20 32.15 -39.28 66.91
C VAL A 20 33.23 -40.11 67.60
N SER A 21 34.01 -39.46 68.47
CA SER A 21 35.02 -40.09 69.34
C SER A 21 34.91 -39.51 70.75
N ASP A 22 35.24 -40.32 71.75
CA ASP A 22 35.41 -39.93 73.15
C ASP A 22 36.84 -39.50 73.48
N GLY A 23 37.77 -39.57 72.51
CA GLY A 23 39.19 -39.30 72.70
C GLY A 23 39.98 -40.42 73.41
N VAL A 24 39.32 -41.55 73.74
CA VAL A 24 39.93 -42.69 74.43
C VAL A 24 40.10 -43.87 73.48
N ILE A 25 39.14 -44.09 72.55
CA ILE A 25 39.23 -45.12 71.52
C ILE A 25 39.75 -44.52 70.21
N ALA A 26 40.80 -45.12 69.65
CA ALA A 26 41.54 -44.60 68.49
C ALA A 26 40.77 -44.62 67.16
N THR A 27 39.61 -45.26 67.07
CA THR A 27 38.74 -45.30 65.89
C THR A 27 37.38 -44.70 66.22
N PRO A 28 36.98 -43.58 65.58
CA PRO A 28 35.67 -42.98 65.79
C PRO A 28 34.55 -43.82 65.17
N VAL A 29 33.35 -43.72 65.73
CA VAL A 29 32.13 -44.25 65.11
C VAL A 29 31.66 -43.28 64.03
N THR A 30 31.45 -43.78 62.82
CA THR A 30 30.97 -42.99 61.67
C THR A 30 29.57 -43.39 61.23
N ALA A 31 28.81 -42.41 60.73
CA ALA A 31 27.53 -42.61 60.09
C ALA A 31 27.38 -41.63 58.91
N THR A 32 26.70 -42.05 57.85
CA THR A 32 26.46 -41.23 56.66
C THR A 32 24.98 -40.98 56.49
N TYR A 33 24.59 -39.70 56.43
CA TYR A 33 23.24 -39.30 56.07
C TYR A 33 23.22 -38.85 54.61
N SER A 34 22.64 -39.68 53.73
CA SER A 34 22.53 -39.36 52.30
C SER A 34 21.30 -38.51 52.02
N LEU A 35 21.47 -37.51 51.17
CA LEU A 35 20.42 -36.66 50.62
C LEU A 35 20.46 -36.74 49.08
N SER A 36 19.36 -36.38 48.43
CA SER A 36 19.35 -36.09 47.00
C SER A 36 18.76 -34.71 46.79
N ALA A 37 19.47 -33.87 46.04
CA ALA A 37 18.97 -32.59 45.56
C ALA A 37 18.46 -32.79 44.13
N ALA A 38 17.19 -32.45 43.88
CA ALA A 38 16.68 -32.31 42.52
C ALA A 38 17.43 -31.18 41.80
N ALA A 39 17.45 -31.23 40.46
CA ALA A 39 17.83 -30.05 39.68
C ALA A 39 16.84 -28.91 39.96
N ALA A 40 17.34 -27.67 39.95
CA ALA A 40 16.46 -26.52 39.89
C ALA A 40 15.89 -26.48 38.47
N ASN A 41 14.56 -26.48 38.37
CA ASN A 41 13.86 -26.44 37.10
C ASN A 41 14.03 -25.05 36.46
N VAL A 42 14.65 -24.99 35.29
CA VAL A 42 14.65 -23.81 34.42
C VAL A 42 13.28 -23.75 33.72
N ALA A 43 12.87 -22.58 33.25
CA ALA A 43 11.64 -22.47 32.47
C ALA A 43 11.92 -22.74 30.99
N PRO A 44 10.98 -23.35 30.24
CA PRO A 44 11.12 -23.48 28.80
C PRO A 44 11.20 -22.09 28.14
N THR A 45 11.79 -22.03 26.96
CA THR A 45 12.04 -20.78 26.23
C THR A 45 11.24 -20.72 24.95
N ILE A 46 10.93 -19.50 24.50
CA ILE A 46 10.37 -19.19 23.19
C ILE A 46 11.34 -18.20 22.52
N SER A 47 11.76 -18.48 21.29
CA SER A 47 12.67 -17.65 20.50
C SER A 47 12.16 -17.47 19.08
N GLY A 48 12.57 -16.40 18.39
CA GLY A 48 12.25 -16.17 16.97
C GLY A 48 10.87 -15.58 16.67
N VAL A 49 10.01 -15.37 17.67
CA VAL A 49 8.72 -14.66 17.46
C VAL A 49 9.00 -13.23 16.95
N PRO A 50 8.43 -12.82 15.79
CA PRO A 50 8.67 -11.51 15.21
C PRO A 50 8.27 -10.35 16.13
N GLY A 51 9.11 -9.30 16.17
CA GLY A 51 8.81 -8.06 16.90
C GLY A 51 7.85 -7.10 16.18
N THR A 52 7.56 -7.37 14.91
CA THR A 52 6.59 -6.66 14.08
C THR A 52 5.55 -7.65 13.54
N ALA A 53 4.35 -7.16 13.21
CA ALA A 53 3.29 -8.03 12.70
C ALA A 53 3.65 -8.58 11.31
N GLN A 54 3.54 -9.89 11.11
CA GLN A 54 3.69 -10.50 9.79
C GLN A 54 2.50 -10.14 8.89
N ALA A 55 2.76 -9.67 7.67
CA ALA A 55 1.72 -9.47 6.67
C ALA A 55 1.20 -10.83 6.14
N VAL A 56 -0.12 -10.98 6.09
CA VAL A 56 -0.84 -12.14 5.55
C VAL A 56 -2.05 -11.66 4.74
N THR A 57 -2.67 -12.53 3.94
CA THR A 57 -3.88 -12.19 3.17
C THR A 57 -5.09 -12.93 3.71
N ALA A 58 -6.20 -12.22 3.94
CA ALA A 58 -7.45 -12.83 4.39
C ALA A 58 -7.91 -13.92 3.41
N GLY A 59 -8.24 -15.11 3.92
CA GLY A 59 -8.65 -16.27 3.12
C GLY A 59 -7.51 -17.07 2.46
N THR A 60 -6.27 -16.59 2.48
CA THR A 60 -5.09 -17.33 1.98
C THR A 60 -4.44 -18.14 3.10
N ALA A 61 -3.76 -19.24 2.78
CA ALA A 61 -2.94 -19.99 3.72
C ALA A 61 -1.48 -19.55 3.61
N ASP A 62 -1.06 -18.67 4.50
CA ASP A 62 0.29 -18.11 4.55
C ASP A 62 1.19 -18.92 5.48
N ALA A 63 2.47 -19.07 5.12
CA ALA A 63 3.46 -19.70 5.98
C ALA A 63 3.83 -18.78 7.15
N LEU A 64 3.98 -19.34 8.35
CA LEU A 64 4.47 -18.61 9.51
C LEU A 64 6.01 -18.47 9.44
N ALA A 65 6.56 -17.39 9.99
CA ALA A 65 8.00 -17.30 10.23
C ALA A 65 8.38 -18.20 11.41
N ASP A 66 9.51 -18.89 11.29
CA ASP A 66 9.96 -19.87 12.27
C ASP A 66 10.24 -19.24 13.65
N PHE A 67 9.36 -19.52 14.62
CA PHE A 67 9.68 -19.42 16.03
C PHE A 67 9.96 -20.82 16.59
N THR A 68 10.81 -20.89 17.61
CA THR A 68 11.23 -22.16 18.22
C THR A 68 10.93 -22.17 19.72
N VAL A 69 10.59 -23.34 20.23
CA VAL A 69 10.55 -23.65 21.66
C VAL A 69 11.75 -24.53 22.02
N ASP A 70 12.28 -24.36 23.22
CA ASP A 70 13.38 -25.20 23.73
C ASP A 70 13.32 -25.32 25.26
N ASP A 71 13.93 -26.37 25.80
CA ASP A 71 13.95 -26.69 27.23
C ASP A 71 15.39 -26.95 27.69
N ALA A 72 15.89 -26.17 28.66
CA ALA A 72 17.32 -26.19 29.02
C ALA A 72 17.72 -27.43 29.85
N GLU A 73 16.74 -28.09 30.45
CA GLU A 73 16.81 -29.38 31.12
C GLU A 73 17.29 -30.47 30.16
N GLN A 74 18.56 -30.89 30.30
CA GLN A 74 19.08 -32.02 29.51
C GLN A 74 18.39 -33.35 29.87
N GLY A 75 17.32 -33.64 29.15
CA GLY A 75 16.53 -34.87 29.22
C GLY A 75 15.50 -34.92 28.09
N ALA A 76 14.81 -36.06 27.97
CA ALA A 76 13.65 -36.17 27.09
C ALA A 76 12.38 -35.67 27.82
N THR A 77 12.40 -34.40 28.23
CA THR A 77 11.21 -33.72 28.76
C THR A 77 10.20 -33.55 27.63
N SER A 78 8.92 -33.81 27.94
CA SER A 78 7.83 -33.53 27.00
C SER A 78 7.33 -32.14 27.29
N LEU A 79 7.51 -31.22 26.33
CA LEU A 79 6.84 -29.94 26.36
C LEU A 79 5.36 -30.11 25.99
N SER A 80 4.56 -29.19 26.48
CA SER A 80 3.17 -28.95 26.11
C SER A 80 3.07 -27.52 25.59
N VAL A 81 2.72 -27.35 24.32
CA VAL A 81 2.52 -26.06 23.67
C VAL A 81 1.05 -25.90 23.31
N THR A 82 0.48 -24.74 23.64
CA THR A 82 -0.86 -24.30 23.22
C THR A 82 -0.72 -23.12 22.28
N LEU A 83 -1.38 -23.20 21.13
CA LEU A 83 -1.45 -22.14 20.12
C LEU A 83 -2.90 -21.69 19.96
N THR A 84 -3.22 -20.45 20.32
CA THR A 84 -4.58 -19.90 20.25
C THR A 84 -4.63 -18.80 19.20
N ALA A 85 -5.34 -19.04 18.09
CA ALA A 85 -5.51 -18.06 17.02
C ALA A 85 -6.60 -17.02 17.32
N SER A 86 -6.36 -15.77 16.94
CA SER A 86 -7.38 -14.72 16.83
C SER A 86 -7.45 -14.20 15.39
N ASN A 87 -8.68 -13.94 14.91
CA ASN A 87 -8.97 -13.56 13.52
C ASN A 87 -8.33 -14.48 12.46
N GLY A 88 -8.27 -15.79 12.73
CA GLY A 88 -7.80 -16.78 11.76
C GLY A 88 -7.78 -18.20 12.29
N VAL A 89 -7.26 -19.10 11.47
CA VAL A 89 -7.14 -20.54 11.74
C VAL A 89 -5.72 -21.00 11.44
N ILE A 90 -5.16 -21.85 12.29
CA ILE A 90 -3.84 -22.47 12.08
C ILE A 90 -4.03 -23.79 11.31
N GLY A 91 -3.32 -23.93 10.20
CA GLY A 91 -3.27 -25.14 9.37
C GLY A 91 -1.98 -25.93 9.56
N GLY A 92 -1.92 -27.15 9.00
CA GLY A 92 -0.74 -28.01 9.04
C GLY A 92 -0.50 -28.77 10.36
N LEU A 93 -1.15 -28.36 11.45
CA LEU A 93 -1.01 -28.99 12.76
C LEU A 93 -2.14 -29.99 13.07
N THR A 94 -1.84 -30.98 13.90
CA THR A 94 -2.82 -31.88 14.51
C THR A 94 -2.92 -31.56 15.99
N ASP A 95 -4.12 -31.27 16.46
CA ASP A 95 -4.40 -31.02 17.86
C ASP A 95 -4.38 -32.34 18.67
N ALA A 96 -3.62 -32.34 19.78
CA ALA A 96 -3.50 -33.46 20.70
C ALA A 96 -4.65 -33.54 21.72
N ASP A 97 -5.39 -32.45 21.97
CA ASP A 97 -6.50 -32.40 22.93
C ASP A 97 -7.65 -31.49 22.47
N GLY A 98 -8.55 -32.06 21.66
CA GLY A 98 -9.77 -31.38 21.16
C GLY A 98 -10.81 -30.98 22.21
N ASN A 99 -10.46 -30.95 23.50
CA ASN A 99 -11.27 -30.41 24.59
C ASN A 99 -10.75 -29.05 25.09
N THR A 100 -9.50 -28.70 24.78
CA THR A 100 -8.88 -27.42 25.15
C THR A 100 -9.05 -26.43 24.00
N ALA A 101 -9.11 -25.12 24.30
CA ALA A 101 -9.16 -24.09 23.27
C ALA A 101 -7.76 -23.86 22.66
N GLY A 102 -7.68 -23.85 21.34
CA GLY A 102 -6.44 -23.69 20.58
C GLY A 102 -6.08 -24.95 19.80
N ILE A 103 -4.78 -25.10 19.50
CA ILE A 103 -4.16 -26.36 19.05
C ILE A 103 -3.10 -26.74 20.07
N GLN A 104 -3.17 -27.97 20.59
CA GLN A 104 -2.25 -28.48 21.58
C GLN A 104 -1.21 -29.40 20.92
N LEU A 105 0.07 -29.10 21.12
CA LEU A 105 1.20 -29.91 20.68
C LEU A 105 1.94 -30.46 21.89
N THR A 106 2.21 -31.77 21.92
CA THR A 106 2.96 -32.41 23.00
C THR A 106 4.09 -33.27 22.46
N GLY A 107 5.30 -33.15 23.02
CA GLY A 107 6.44 -33.96 22.63
C GLY A 107 7.78 -33.30 22.93
N THR A 108 8.84 -33.76 22.27
CA THR A 108 10.16 -33.11 22.38
C THR A 108 10.17 -31.77 21.64
N ALA A 109 10.99 -30.82 22.11
CA ALA A 109 11.18 -29.52 21.45
C ALA A 109 11.46 -29.65 19.94
N SER A 110 12.33 -30.59 19.55
CA SER A 110 12.62 -30.87 18.13
C SER A 110 11.41 -31.32 17.31
N ALA A 111 10.52 -32.15 17.87
CA ALA A 111 9.31 -32.59 17.16
C ALA A 111 8.29 -31.46 17.03
N ILE A 112 8.14 -30.65 18.08
CA ILE A 112 7.25 -29.48 18.11
C ILE A 112 7.73 -28.41 17.12
N ASN A 113 9.02 -28.07 17.12
CA ASN A 113 9.60 -27.11 16.17
C ASN A 113 9.45 -27.58 14.71
N THR A 114 9.58 -28.89 14.46
CA THR A 114 9.33 -29.47 13.12
C THR A 114 7.87 -29.31 12.68
N ALA A 115 6.92 -29.42 13.61
CA ALA A 115 5.50 -29.20 13.31
C ALA A 115 5.18 -27.72 13.09
N ILE A 116 5.73 -26.82 13.91
CA ILE A 116 5.56 -25.36 13.80
C ILE A 116 6.09 -24.84 12.46
N ALA A 117 7.27 -25.29 12.02
CA ALA A 117 7.86 -24.91 10.73
C ALA A 117 7.06 -25.42 9.50
N ALA A 118 6.08 -26.32 9.70
CA ALA A 118 5.15 -26.79 8.68
C ALA A 118 3.74 -26.20 8.83
N ALA A 119 3.52 -25.32 9.82
CA ALA A 119 2.24 -24.70 10.08
C ALA A 119 1.97 -23.51 9.14
N THR A 120 0.69 -23.32 8.82
CA THR A 120 0.21 -22.15 8.07
C THR A 120 -0.81 -21.38 8.91
N PHE A 121 -1.04 -20.12 8.56
CA PHE A 121 -2.13 -19.32 9.12
C PHE A 121 -3.04 -18.83 8.00
N THR A 122 -4.35 -18.92 8.23
CA THR A 122 -5.37 -18.34 7.35
C THR A 122 -6.18 -17.32 8.13
N ALA A 123 -5.99 -16.04 7.82
CA ALA A 123 -6.77 -14.97 8.43
C ALA A 123 -8.23 -15.03 7.96
N THR A 124 -9.19 -14.87 8.88
CA THR A 124 -10.63 -14.96 8.58
C THR A 124 -11.20 -13.67 8.01
N ALA A 125 -10.60 -12.53 8.33
CA ALA A 125 -10.97 -11.21 7.84
C ALA A 125 -9.73 -10.29 7.85
N ALA A 126 -9.81 -9.18 7.11
CA ALA A 126 -8.79 -8.14 7.14
C ALA A 126 -8.65 -7.50 8.54
N GLY A 127 -7.47 -6.95 8.83
CA GLY A 127 -7.14 -6.31 10.10
C GLY A 127 -6.17 -7.13 10.96
N VAL A 128 -6.09 -6.79 12.26
CA VAL A 128 -5.15 -7.44 13.19
C VAL A 128 -5.56 -8.91 13.42
N ALA A 129 -4.56 -9.79 13.48
CA ALA A 129 -4.69 -11.19 13.84
C ALA A 129 -3.53 -11.60 14.77
N SER A 130 -3.67 -12.69 15.51
CA SER A 130 -2.60 -13.17 16.40
C SER A 130 -2.61 -14.69 16.57
N ILE A 131 -1.48 -15.23 17.02
CA ILE A 131 -1.39 -16.53 17.65
C ILE A 131 -0.77 -16.34 19.03
N ASP A 132 -1.54 -16.55 20.09
CA ASP A 132 -1.02 -16.61 21.45
C ASP A 132 -0.40 -17.99 21.70
N ILE A 133 0.88 -17.98 22.04
CA ILE A 133 1.74 -19.14 22.26
C ILE A 133 1.90 -19.30 23.78
N SER A 134 1.67 -20.51 24.30
CA SER A 134 1.91 -20.85 25.70
C SER A 134 2.67 -22.18 25.79
N VAL A 135 3.79 -22.20 26.52
CA VAL A 135 4.71 -23.35 26.62
C VAL A 135 4.89 -23.75 28.09
N SER A 136 4.72 -25.04 28.38
CA SER A 136 4.96 -25.63 29.69
C SER A 136 5.73 -26.94 29.58
N ASP A 137 6.56 -27.20 30.57
CA ASP A 137 7.29 -28.45 30.85
C ASP A 137 6.55 -29.37 31.84
N GLY A 138 5.40 -28.92 32.36
CA GLY A 138 4.65 -29.59 33.42
C GLY A 138 5.23 -29.45 34.83
N VAL A 139 6.27 -28.63 35.03
CA VAL A 139 6.95 -28.44 36.33
C VAL A 139 6.94 -26.98 36.79
N VAL A 140 7.10 -26.00 35.90
CA VAL A 140 6.91 -24.58 36.25
C VAL A 140 5.41 -24.30 36.46
N VAL A 141 5.07 -23.63 37.56
CA VAL A 141 3.69 -23.31 37.96
C VAL A 141 2.97 -22.36 36.99
N ALA A 142 3.72 -21.58 36.20
CA ALA A 142 3.20 -20.71 35.15
C ALA A 142 3.91 -21.02 33.82
N PRO A 143 3.17 -21.17 32.71
CA PRO A 143 3.77 -21.37 31.40
C PRO A 143 4.45 -20.08 30.91
N VAL A 144 5.42 -20.23 30.02
CA VAL A 144 6.02 -19.10 29.29
C VAL A 144 5.15 -18.77 28.09
N THR A 145 4.89 -17.48 27.86
CA THR A 145 3.94 -17.01 26.85
C THR A 145 4.55 -15.97 25.92
N ALA A 146 4.15 -16.01 24.65
CA ALA A 146 4.46 -14.99 23.65
C ALA A 146 3.26 -14.81 22.70
N THR A 147 3.14 -13.66 22.05
CA THR A 147 2.10 -13.41 21.04
C THR A 147 2.76 -13.20 19.68
N TYR A 148 2.49 -14.11 18.76
CA TYR A 148 2.83 -13.93 17.36
C TYR A 148 1.81 -12.97 16.72
N SER A 149 2.26 -11.81 16.26
CA SER A 149 1.38 -10.78 15.69
C SER A 149 1.29 -10.90 14.17
N LEU A 150 0.09 -10.78 13.61
CA LEU A 150 -0.16 -10.78 12.17
C LEU A 150 -1.05 -9.59 11.77
N SER A 151 -0.90 -9.15 10.52
CA SER A 151 -1.72 -8.11 9.90
C SER A 151 -2.29 -8.64 8.59
N ALA A 152 -3.60 -8.84 8.53
CA ALA A 152 -4.29 -9.39 7.38
C ALA A 152 -4.74 -8.27 6.42
N ALA A 153 -4.20 -8.27 5.21
CA ALA A 153 -4.78 -7.50 4.10
C ALA A 153 -6.12 -8.12 3.68
N ALA A 154 -6.99 -7.31 3.05
CA ALA A 154 -8.18 -7.83 2.38
C ALA A 154 -7.78 -8.73 1.20
N ALA A 155 -8.62 -9.72 0.88
CA ALA A 155 -8.48 -10.47 -0.36
C ALA A 155 -8.84 -9.57 -1.53
N ASN A 156 -7.90 -9.35 -2.44
CA ASN A 156 -8.09 -8.46 -3.59
C ASN A 156 -8.92 -9.13 -4.70
N VAL A 157 -9.89 -8.42 -5.24
CA VAL A 157 -10.84 -8.86 -6.26
C VAL A 157 -10.50 -8.21 -7.59
N ALA A 158 -10.16 -9.00 -8.61
CA ALA A 158 -9.77 -8.44 -9.90
C ALA A 158 -10.85 -7.53 -10.52
N PRO A 159 -10.45 -6.41 -11.16
CA PRO A 159 -11.38 -5.44 -11.75
C PRO A 159 -12.26 -6.06 -12.81
N THR A 160 -13.44 -5.49 -13.03
CA THR A 160 -14.45 -6.00 -13.97
C THR A 160 -14.63 -5.08 -15.17
N ILE A 161 -14.87 -5.70 -16.34
CA ILE A 161 -15.17 -5.00 -17.59
C ILE A 161 -16.61 -5.36 -18.00
N GLY A 162 -17.49 -4.38 -17.97
CA GLY A 162 -18.91 -4.49 -18.36
C GLY A 162 -19.22 -3.81 -19.69
N GLY A 163 -20.40 -4.11 -20.25
CA GLY A 163 -20.97 -3.41 -21.42
C GLY A 163 -20.40 -3.75 -22.80
N VAL A 164 -19.17 -4.30 -22.88
CA VAL A 164 -18.51 -4.64 -24.16
C VAL A 164 -19.44 -5.47 -25.08
N PRO A 165 -19.76 -4.99 -26.30
CA PRO A 165 -20.69 -5.67 -27.20
C PRO A 165 -20.20 -7.07 -27.61
N GLY A 166 -21.05 -8.08 -27.45
CA GLY A 166 -20.77 -9.46 -27.86
C GLY A 166 -20.73 -9.69 -29.39
N THR A 167 -21.01 -8.67 -30.19
CA THR A 167 -20.93 -8.67 -31.66
C THR A 167 -20.24 -7.40 -32.13
N ALA A 168 -19.43 -7.49 -33.19
CA ALA A 168 -18.68 -6.35 -33.70
C ALA A 168 -19.61 -5.23 -34.21
N GLN A 169 -19.36 -3.99 -33.76
CA GLN A 169 -20.17 -2.83 -34.14
C GLN A 169 -19.76 -2.29 -35.52
N ALA A 170 -20.71 -1.79 -36.31
CA ALA A 170 -20.44 -1.25 -37.64
C ALA A 170 -19.95 0.20 -37.59
N VAL A 171 -18.84 0.48 -38.29
CA VAL A 171 -18.26 1.84 -38.43
C VAL A 171 -17.89 2.12 -39.89
N THR A 172 -17.60 3.38 -40.22
CA THR A 172 -17.09 3.77 -41.56
C THR A 172 -15.60 4.06 -41.48
N ALA A 173 -14.81 3.47 -42.38
CA ALA A 173 -13.37 3.76 -42.47
C ALA A 173 -13.12 5.25 -42.69
N GLY A 174 -12.17 5.83 -41.95
CA GLY A 174 -11.86 7.26 -41.94
C GLY A 174 -12.88 8.15 -41.22
N THR A 175 -13.90 7.58 -40.57
CA THR A 175 -14.87 8.33 -39.74
C THR A 175 -14.71 7.95 -38.27
N ALA A 176 -14.72 8.93 -37.37
CA ALA A 176 -14.67 8.71 -35.93
C ALA A 176 -16.04 8.22 -35.41
N ALA A 177 -16.03 7.13 -34.64
CA ALA A 177 -17.19 6.55 -33.96
C ALA A 177 -16.99 6.56 -32.44
N ALA A 178 -18.02 6.83 -31.65
CA ALA A 178 -17.93 6.87 -30.18
C ALA A 178 -17.72 5.48 -29.56
N LEU A 179 -17.07 5.44 -28.38
CA LEU A 179 -16.73 4.20 -27.67
C LEU A 179 -17.60 3.89 -26.44
N ALA A 180 -18.74 4.60 -26.31
CA ALA A 180 -19.52 4.74 -25.09
C ALA A 180 -20.29 3.49 -24.58
N ASP A 181 -19.98 2.28 -25.05
CA ASP A 181 -20.75 1.08 -24.68
C ASP A 181 -20.14 0.24 -23.54
N PHE A 182 -18.89 0.49 -23.09
CA PHE A 182 -18.24 -0.31 -22.03
C PHE A 182 -17.85 0.49 -20.79
N THR A 183 -17.81 -0.19 -19.64
CA THR A 183 -17.56 0.39 -18.32
C THR A 183 -16.64 -0.48 -17.49
N LEU A 184 -15.76 0.14 -16.71
CA LEU A 184 -14.88 -0.51 -15.73
C LEU A 184 -15.45 -0.34 -14.32
N ALA A 185 -15.28 -1.35 -13.48
CA ALA A 185 -15.64 -1.27 -12.06
C ALA A 185 -14.76 -2.18 -11.21
N ASP A 186 -14.42 -1.72 -10.02
CA ASP A 186 -13.67 -2.44 -9.00
C ASP A 186 -14.37 -2.26 -7.64
N VAL A 187 -14.18 -3.20 -6.72
CA VAL A 187 -14.86 -3.25 -5.42
C VAL A 187 -13.93 -2.97 -4.24
N ASP A 188 -12.62 -3.11 -4.40
CA ASP A 188 -11.64 -2.89 -3.34
C ASP A 188 -10.47 -1.97 -3.73
N SER A 189 -10.23 -1.75 -5.03
CA SER A 189 -9.18 -0.85 -5.50
C SER A 189 -9.71 0.52 -5.94
N THR A 190 -9.06 1.59 -5.49
CA THR A 190 -9.41 2.98 -5.85
C THR A 190 -8.83 3.43 -7.18
N THR A 191 -7.77 2.76 -7.64
CA THR A 191 -6.99 3.12 -8.83
C THR A 191 -6.89 1.91 -9.74
N LEU A 192 -7.12 2.12 -11.04
CA LEU A 192 -6.99 1.12 -12.09
C LEU A 192 -6.00 1.60 -13.14
N ASN A 193 -5.16 0.69 -13.62
CA ASN A 193 -4.29 0.89 -14.78
C ASN A 193 -4.90 0.17 -15.98
N VAL A 194 -5.05 0.90 -17.08
CA VAL A 194 -5.79 0.44 -18.27
C VAL A 194 -4.94 0.61 -19.52
N ILE A 195 -4.88 -0.45 -20.33
CA ILE A 195 -4.22 -0.47 -21.63
C ILE A 195 -5.28 -0.70 -22.71
N LEU A 196 -5.40 0.26 -23.63
CA LEU A 196 -6.28 0.19 -24.79
C LEU A 196 -5.46 0.02 -26.08
N THR A 197 -5.47 -1.16 -26.68
CA THR A 197 -4.68 -1.46 -27.89
C THR A 197 -5.56 -1.44 -29.14
N ALA A 198 -5.38 -0.46 -30.01
CA ALA A 198 -6.13 -0.34 -31.26
C ALA A 198 -5.67 -1.35 -32.34
N THR A 199 -6.62 -1.95 -33.06
CA THR A 199 -6.37 -2.83 -34.21
C THR A 199 -7.08 -2.27 -35.45
N ASN A 200 -6.34 -2.05 -36.55
CA ASN A 200 -6.83 -1.47 -37.82
C ASN A 200 -7.56 -0.12 -37.66
N GLY A 201 -7.10 0.70 -36.71
CA GLY A 201 -7.63 2.04 -36.47
C GLY A 201 -6.84 2.79 -35.40
N THR A 202 -7.37 3.94 -35.00
CA THR A 202 -6.77 4.86 -34.01
C THR A 202 -7.84 5.29 -33.02
N ILE A 203 -7.49 5.30 -31.73
CA ILE A 203 -8.33 5.85 -30.66
C ILE A 203 -7.97 7.33 -30.49
N ASN A 204 -8.96 8.20 -30.36
CA ASN A 204 -8.81 9.65 -30.24
C ASN A 204 -9.63 10.17 -29.05
N GLY A 205 -9.21 11.30 -28.47
CA GLY A 205 -9.88 11.91 -27.31
C GLY A 205 -9.40 11.39 -25.96
N LEU A 206 -8.32 10.60 -25.96
CA LEU A 206 -7.59 10.16 -24.78
C LEU A 206 -6.15 10.67 -24.86
N THR A 207 -5.57 10.99 -23.71
CA THR A 207 -4.13 11.21 -23.57
C THR A 207 -3.48 9.88 -23.18
N ASP A 208 -2.31 9.60 -23.73
CA ASP A 208 -1.52 8.42 -23.39
C ASP A 208 -0.50 8.79 -22.31
N GLU A 209 -0.50 8.05 -21.19
CA GLU A 209 0.38 8.31 -20.04
C GLU A 209 1.82 7.82 -20.26
N ASP A 210 2.03 6.79 -21.09
CA ASP A 210 3.37 6.28 -21.42
C ASP A 210 3.50 5.90 -22.91
N SER A 211 4.08 6.82 -23.68
CA SER A 211 4.37 6.63 -25.11
C SER A 211 5.35 5.48 -25.45
N ASN A 212 5.98 4.84 -24.45
CA ASN A 212 6.87 3.69 -24.66
C ASN A 212 6.11 2.35 -24.63
N THR A 213 4.91 2.31 -24.07
CA THR A 213 4.06 1.12 -23.99
C THR A 213 3.14 1.02 -25.22
N THR A 214 2.74 -0.21 -25.58
CA THR A 214 1.90 -0.43 -26.78
C THR A 214 0.41 -0.29 -26.44
N GLY A 215 -0.13 0.92 -26.59
CA GLY A 215 -1.57 1.17 -26.54
C GLY A 215 -1.87 2.66 -26.34
N ILE A 216 -2.96 2.93 -25.63
CA ILE A 216 -3.14 4.15 -24.83
C ILE A 216 -3.25 3.72 -23.38
N GLN A 217 -2.42 4.32 -22.53
CA GLN A 217 -2.30 4.04 -21.11
C GLN A 217 -3.13 5.07 -20.34
N LEU A 218 -4.00 4.61 -19.44
CA LEU A 218 -4.80 5.43 -18.54
C LEU A 218 -4.68 4.90 -17.11
N SER A 219 -4.56 5.78 -16.13
CA SER A 219 -4.61 5.45 -14.71
C SER A 219 -5.68 6.27 -13.95
N GLY A 220 -5.88 5.92 -12.68
CA GLY A 220 -6.82 6.61 -11.78
C GLY A 220 -8.11 5.84 -11.54
N THR A 221 -9.13 6.53 -11.03
CA THR A 221 -10.37 5.88 -10.58
C THR A 221 -11.18 5.28 -11.73
N ALA A 222 -11.94 4.22 -11.45
CA ALA A 222 -12.92 3.68 -12.41
C ALA A 222 -13.88 4.76 -12.93
N ALA A 223 -14.26 5.74 -12.10
CA ALA A 223 -15.13 6.85 -12.50
C ALA A 223 -14.47 7.83 -13.50
N SER A 224 -13.22 8.24 -13.25
CA SER A 224 -12.48 9.14 -14.15
C SER A 224 -12.17 8.45 -15.48
N ILE A 225 -11.76 7.19 -15.45
CA ILE A 225 -11.46 6.41 -16.67
C ILE A 225 -12.74 6.17 -17.49
N ASN A 226 -13.86 5.79 -16.86
CA ASN A 226 -15.15 5.67 -17.56
C ASN A 226 -15.59 6.99 -18.20
N SER A 227 -15.36 8.12 -17.53
CA SER A 227 -15.66 9.45 -18.07
C SER A 227 -14.79 9.78 -19.29
N ALA A 228 -13.50 9.42 -19.27
CA ALA A 228 -12.59 9.61 -20.40
C ALA A 228 -12.98 8.72 -21.60
N ILE A 229 -13.27 7.44 -21.37
CA ILE A 229 -13.73 6.48 -22.39
C ILE A 229 -15.04 6.94 -23.04
N ALA A 230 -15.98 7.50 -22.27
CA ALA A 230 -17.23 8.04 -22.79
C ALA A 230 -17.03 9.24 -23.76
N GLY A 231 -15.93 9.99 -23.61
CA GLY A 231 -15.53 11.07 -24.54
C GLY A 231 -14.69 10.58 -25.73
N ALA A 232 -14.21 9.35 -25.69
CA ALA A 232 -13.29 8.81 -26.69
C ALA A 232 -14.00 8.34 -27.98
N THR A 233 -13.24 8.37 -29.07
CA THR A 233 -13.70 7.88 -30.38
C THR A 233 -12.67 6.98 -31.04
N PHE A 234 -13.10 6.11 -31.94
CA PHE A 234 -12.24 5.27 -32.77
C PHE A 234 -12.45 5.57 -34.25
N THR A 235 -11.35 5.70 -34.99
CA THR A 235 -11.34 5.87 -36.44
C THR A 235 -10.66 4.65 -37.08
N ALA A 236 -11.43 3.84 -37.81
CA ALA A 236 -10.85 2.71 -38.55
C ALA A 236 -10.03 3.21 -39.75
N THR A 237 -8.81 2.68 -39.95
CA THR A 237 -7.92 3.10 -41.04
C THR A 237 -8.25 2.42 -42.37
N VAL A 238 -8.81 1.22 -42.34
CA VAL A 238 -9.17 0.41 -43.52
C VAL A 238 -10.54 -0.23 -43.34
N ALA A 239 -11.18 -0.59 -44.45
CA ALA A 239 -12.38 -1.42 -44.41
C ALA A 239 -12.03 -2.87 -44.03
N GLY A 240 -12.86 -3.52 -43.20
CA GLY A 240 -12.62 -4.86 -42.66
C GLY A 240 -12.80 -4.92 -41.14
N ALA A 241 -12.26 -5.97 -40.52
CA ALA A 241 -12.28 -6.11 -39.06
C ALA A 241 -11.32 -5.13 -38.40
N ALA A 242 -11.79 -4.46 -37.34
CA ALA A 242 -11.05 -3.54 -36.49
C ALA A 242 -11.45 -3.79 -35.03
N GLY A 243 -10.84 -3.07 -34.08
CA GLY A 243 -11.28 -3.15 -32.69
C GLY A 243 -10.29 -2.59 -31.69
N ILE A 244 -10.61 -2.77 -30.41
CA ILE A 244 -9.79 -2.37 -29.27
C ILE A 244 -9.63 -3.58 -28.34
N GLY A 245 -8.38 -3.94 -28.04
CA GLY A 245 -8.06 -4.79 -26.89
C GLY A 245 -8.09 -3.95 -25.63
N ILE A 246 -8.79 -4.41 -24.60
CA ILE A 246 -8.91 -3.75 -23.30
C ILE A 246 -8.23 -4.65 -22.27
N SER A 247 -7.29 -4.11 -21.51
CA SER A 247 -6.66 -4.77 -20.37
C SER A 247 -6.73 -3.85 -19.15
N VAL A 248 -7.12 -4.37 -17.99
CA VAL A 248 -7.36 -3.61 -16.75
C VAL A 248 -6.74 -4.35 -15.58
N SER A 249 -5.94 -3.65 -14.77
CA SER A 249 -5.36 -4.15 -13.53
C SER A 249 -5.45 -3.10 -12.42
N ASP A 250 -5.70 -3.56 -11.20
CA ASP A 250 -5.54 -2.81 -9.94
C ASP A 250 -4.06 -2.65 -9.50
N GLY A 251 -3.15 -3.43 -10.09
CA GLY A 251 -1.74 -3.49 -9.68
C GLY A 251 -1.46 -4.48 -8.54
N VAL A 252 -2.50 -5.13 -8.01
CA VAL A 252 -2.45 -6.08 -6.89
C VAL A 252 -2.64 -7.53 -7.39
N VAL A 253 -3.52 -7.77 -8.37
CA VAL A 253 -3.64 -9.07 -9.05
C VAL A 253 -2.68 -9.15 -10.23
N ALA A 254 -1.83 -10.18 -10.23
CA ALA A 254 -0.83 -10.41 -11.28
C ALA A 254 -1.43 -10.72 -12.68
N THR A 255 -2.71 -11.09 -12.77
CA THR A 255 -3.43 -11.33 -14.03
C THR A 255 -4.49 -10.24 -14.26
N PRO A 256 -4.31 -9.36 -15.27
CA PRO A 256 -5.30 -8.33 -15.59
C PRO A 256 -6.58 -8.94 -16.16
N SER A 257 -7.70 -8.29 -15.89
CA SER A 257 -8.95 -8.54 -16.60
C SER A 257 -8.87 -8.00 -18.02
N SER A 258 -9.34 -8.77 -18.99
CA SER A 258 -9.23 -8.41 -20.41
C SER A 258 -10.50 -8.67 -21.21
N ALA A 259 -10.74 -7.82 -22.20
CA ALA A 259 -11.87 -7.89 -23.12
C ALA A 259 -11.46 -7.39 -24.52
N SER A 260 -12.30 -7.66 -25.52
CA SER A 260 -12.10 -7.14 -26.88
C SER A 260 -13.36 -6.47 -27.39
N TYR A 261 -13.26 -5.18 -27.69
CA TYR A 261 -14.32 -4.42 -28.34
C TYR A 261 -14.17 -4.58 -29.86
N GLY A 262 -15.04 -5.39 -30.47
CA GLY A 262 -15.01 -5.68 -31.90
C GLY A 262 -15.64 -4.57 -32.76
N LEU A 263 -15.02 -4.25 -33.89
CA LEU A 263 -15.51 -3.31 -34.89
C LEU A 263 -15.46 -3.91 -36.31
N THR A 264 -16.36 -3.49 -37.18
CA THR A 264 -16.34 -3.81 -38.62
C THR A 264 -16.51 -2.53 -39.43
N ALA A 265 -15.45 -2.16 -40.16
CA ALA A 265 -15.40 -0.95 -40.95
C ALA A 265 -15.87 -1.17 -42.39
N THR A 266 -16.86 -0.41 -42.85
CA THR A 266 -17.21 -0.32 -44.28
C THR A 266 -16.39 0.77 -44.97
N ALA A 267 -16.10 0.60 -46.27
CA ALA A 267 -15.41 1.62 -47.05
C ALA A 267 -16.19 2.94 -47.09
N ALA A 268 -15.49 4.07 -47.01
CA ALA A 268 -16.08 5.39 -47.20
C ALA A 268 -16.67 5.51 -48.62
N PRO A 269 -17.82 6.20 -48.79
CA PRO A 269 -18.38 6.44 -50.11
C PRO A 269 -17.40 7.26 -50.96
N THR A 270 -17.01 6.73 -52.12
CA THR A 270 -16.23 7.49 -53.10
C THR A 270 -17.05 8.67 -53.59
N PRO A 271 -16.50 9.90 -53.65
CA PRO A 271 -17.17 11.02 -54.29
C PRO A 271 -17.57 10.66 -55.72
N ASP A 272 -18.84 10.89 -56.06
CA ASP A 272 -19.35 10.74 -57.42
C ASP A 272 -18.53 11.64 -58.36
N PRO A 273 -17.94 11.13 -59.46
CA PRO A 273 -17.10 11.95 -60.35
C PRO A 273 -17.83 13.21 -60.79
N THR A 274 -17.25 14.37 -60.46
CA THR A 274 -17.79 15.68 -60.84
C THR A 274 -18.07 15.71 -62.34
N PRO A 275 -19.32 15.99 -62.79
CA PRO A 275 -19.64 15.99 -64.20
C PRO A 275 -18.79 17.01 -64.96
N ASP A 276 -18.25 16.57 -66.09
CA ASP A 276 -17.39 17.33 -66.99
C ASP A 276 -18.03 18.69 -67.35
N PRO A 277 -17.33 19.84 -67.21
CA PRO A 277 -17.89 21.15 -67.48
C PRO A 277 -18.45 21.27 -68.91
N THR A 278 -19.77 21.31 -69.02
CA THR A 278 -20.49 21.44 -70.28
C THR A 278 -20.02 22.68 -71.06
N PRO A 279 -19.65 22.56 -72.35
CA PRO A 279 -19.12 23.68 -73.12
C PRO A 279 -20.16 24.78 -73.33
N THR A 280 -19.72 26.03 -73.15
CA THR A 280 -20.56 27.23 -73.21
C THR A 280 -21.25 27.38 -74.58
N PRO A 281 -22.60 27.41 -74.67
CA PRO A 281 -23.29 27.57 -75.94
C PRO A 281 -23.13 28.99 -76.50
N THR A 282 -22.86 29.06 -77.81
CA THR A 282 -22.77 30.30 -78.58
C THR A 282 -24.14 30.99 -78.68
N PRO A 283 -24.26 32.33 -78.59
CA PRO A 283 -25.56 33.00 -78.59
C PRO A 283 -26.30 32.88 -79.94
N THR A 284 -27.40 32.12 -79.96
CA THR A 284 -28.37 32.06 -81.07
C THR A 284 -29.26 33.32 -81.11
N PRO A 285 -29.57 33.88 -82.29
CA PRO A 285 -30.34 35.10 -82.42
C PRO A 285 -31.82 34.96 -82.04
N THR A 286 -32.38 36.05 -81.54
CA THR A 286 -33.72 36.18 -80.95
C THR A 286 -34.86 35.79 -81.90
N PRO A 287 -35.68 34.77 -81.59
CA PRO A 287 -36.95 34.53 -82.28
C PRO A 287 -38.06 35.46 -81.78
N THR A 288 -38.95 35.81 -82.71
CA THR A 288 -40.05 36.79 -82.57
C THR A 288 -41.16 36.29 -81.61
N PRO A 289 -41.83 37.19 -80.84
CA PRO A 289 -42.91 36.78 -79.93
C PRO A 289 -44.06 36.10 -80.68
N THR A 290 -44.37 34.87 -80.28
CA THR A 290 -45.56 34.10 -80.72
C THR A 290 -46.63 34.12 -79.61
N PRO A 291 -47.93 34.07 -79.97
CA PRO A 291 -49.00 34.48 -79.07
C PRO A 291 -49.30 33.49 -77.94
N THR A 292 -49.81 34.06 -76.85
CA THR A 292 -50.22 33.42 -75.59
C THR A 292 -51.10 32.17 -75.81
N PRO A 293 -50.70 30.99 -75.30
CA PRO A 293 -51.59 29.83 -75.20
C PRO A 293 -52.76 30.09 -74.25
N ALA A 294 -53.94 29.59 -74.59
CA ALA A 294 -55.15 29.70 -73.79
C ALA A 294 -54.99 29.04 -72.39
N PRO A 295 -55.72 29.49 -71.35
CA PRO A 295 -55.61 28.94 -70.00
C PRO A 295 -55.93 27.44 -69.99
N THR A 296 -54.98 26.65 -69.49
CA THR A 296 -55.21 25.24 -69.17
C THR A 296 -56.17 25.12 -67.98
N PRO A 297 -57.08 24.12 -67.98
CA PRO A 297 -58.09 24.00 -66.94
C PRO A 297 -57.47 23.67 -65.59
N THR A 298 -58.02 24.29 -64.54
CA THR A 298 -57.66 24.10 -63.14
C THR A 298 -57.68 22.61 -62.76
N PRO A 299 -56.58 22.05 -62.18
CA PRO A 299 -56.62 20.72 -61.59
C PRO A 299 -57.70 20.67 -60.49
N ALA A 300 -58.49 19.59 -60.49
CA ALA A 300 -59.50 19.37 -59.44
C ALA A 300 -58.83 19.33 -58.05
N PRO A 301 -59.49 19.83 -56.99
CA PRO A 301 -58.93 19.80 -55.65
C PRO A 301 -58.61 18.37 -55.23
N THR A 302 -57.36 18.13 -54.85
CA THR A 302 -56.96 16.89 -54.19
C THR A 302 -57.77 16.73 -52.91
N PRO A 303 -58.31 15.53 -52.62
CA PRO A 303 -59.07 15.31 -51.40
C PRO A 303 -58.18 15.56 -50.19
N THR A 304 -58.67 16.39 -49.27
CA THR A 304 -58.01 16.67 -48.00
C THR A 304 -57.75 15.35 -47.25
N PRO A 305 -56.52 15.09 -46.76
CA PRO A 305 -56.27 13.94 -45.90
C PRO A 305 -57.23 13.97 -44.71
N ALA A 306 -57.87 12.84 -44.40
CA ALA A 306 -58.74 12.75 -43.24
C ALA A 306 -57.94 13.10 -41.97
N PRO A 307 -58.53 13.85 -41.01
CA PRO A 307 -57.85 14.15 -39.76
C PRO A 307 -57.46 12.84 -39.07
N ALA A 308 -56.21 12.78 -38.58
CA ALA A 308 -55.72 11.64 -37.82
C ALA A 308 -56.65 11.37 -36.62
N PRO A 309 -56.91 10.09 -36.28
CA PRO A 309 -57.75 9.76 -35.13
C PRO A 309 -57.13 10.36 -33.87
N THR A 310 -57.93 11.11 -33.11
CA THR A 310 -57.56 11.59 -31.78
C THR A 310 -57.20 10.42 -30.89
N PRO A 311 -56.11 10.49 -30.10
CA PRO A 311 -55.79 9.43 -29.15
C PRO A 311 -56.93 9.29 -28.14
N THR A 312 -57.54 8.12 -28.10
CA THR A 312 -58.52 7.76 -27.06
C THR A 312 -57.83 7.79 -25.70
N PRO A 313 -58.43 8.38 -24.67
CA PRO A 313 -57.82 8.46 -23.34
C PRO A 313 -57.55 7.07 -22.78
N THR A 314 -56.34 6.88 -22.25
CA THR A 314 -55.91 5.63 -21.61
C THR A 314 -56.84 5.30 -20.44
N PRO A 315 -57.47 4.11 -20.40
CA PRO A 315 -58.29 3.73 -19.25
C PRO A 315 -57.39 3.50 -18.02
N THR A 316 -57.80 4.05 -16.90
CA THR A 316 -57.21 3.77 -15.58
C THR A 316 -57.26 2.27 -15.28
N PRO A 317 -56.19 1.65 -14.74
CA PRO A 317 -56.18 0.23 -14.43
C PRO A 317 -57.23 -0.10 -13.35
N THR A 318 -58.08 -1.08 -13.65
CA THR A 318 -58.99 -1.70 -12.70
C THR A 318 -58.27 -2.86 -11.98
N PRO A 319 -58.61 -3.16 -10.71
CA PRO A 319 -57.95 -4.21 -9.95
C PRO A 319 -58.25 -5.62 -10.50
N ASP A 320 -57.26 -6.49 -10.34
CA ASP A 320 -57.17 -7.85 -10.91
C ASP A 320 -58.19 -8.84 -10.30
N PRO A 321 -58.97 -9.60 -11.11
CA PRO A 321 -59.91 -10.59 -10.62
C PRO A 321 -59.27 -11.94 -10.29
N THR A 322 -59.68 -12.51 -9.15
CA THR A 322 -59.28 -13.84 -8.66
C THR A 322 -59.56 -14.98 -9.67
N PRO A 323 -58.59 -15.89 -9.94
CA PRO A 323 -58.82 -17.04 -10.82
C PRO A 323 -59.60 -18.17 -10.13
N THR A 324 -60.61 -18.70 -10.83
CA THR A 324 -61.36 -19.91 -10.47
C THR A 324 -60.70 -21.19 -11.04
N PRO A 325 -60.81 -22.35 -10.36
CA PRO A 325 -60.13 -23.59 -10.75
C PRO A 325 -60.93 -24.47 -11.74
N ASP A 326 -60.23 -25.15 -12.64
CA ASP A 326 -60.74 -26.24 -13.51
C ASP A 326 -59.55 -27.06 -14.09
N PRO A 327 -59.75 -28.20 -14.79
CA PRO A 327 -60.26 -29.48 -14.28
C PRO A 327 -59.18 -30.57 -14.11
N ARG A 328 -59.62 -31.70 -13.54
CA ARG A 328 -58.84 -32.86 -13.05
C ARG A 328 -58.49 -33.90 -14.14
N PRO A 329 -57.21 -34.31 -14.31
CA PRO A 329 -56.83 -35.54 -15.01
C PRO A 329 -56.83 -36.79 -14.10
N ILE A 330 -56.78 -37.97 -14.75
CA ILE A 330 -56.94 -39.31 -14.14
C ILE A 330 -55.58 -39.93 -13.74
N ALA A 331 -55.61 -40.85 -12.78
CA ALA A 331 -54.43 -41.49 -12.17
C ALA A 331 -53.90 -42.70 -12.95
N ASP A 332 -52.58 -42.93 -12.87
CA ASP A 332 -51.90 -44.24 -12.85
C ASP A 332 -50.46 -44.05 -12.25
N PRO A 333 -49.64 -45.09 -12.00
CA PRO A 333 -49.59 -45.77 -10.71
C PRO A 333 -48.33 -45.50 -9.86
N THR A 334 -48.41 -45.93 -8.61
CA THR A 334 -47.43 -45.79 -7.53
C THR A 334 -46.05 -46.43 -7.79
N PRO A 335 -44.96 -45.69 -7.58
CA PRO A 335 -43.72 -46.24 -7.01
C PRO A 335 -43.74 -46.18 -5.47
N THR A 336 -42.96 -47.06 -4.85
CA THR A 336 -42.91 -47.34 -3.40
C THR A 336 -42.47 -46.15 -2.52
N PRO A 337 -42.93 -46.06 -1.25
CA PRO A 337 -42.50 -45.01 -0.35
C PRO A 337 -41.02 -45.13 0.00
N THR A 338 -40.25 -44.10 -0.34
CA THR A 338 -38.98 -43.79 0.35
C THR A 338 -39.28 -43.38 1.80
N PRO A 339 -38.38 -43.70 2.76
CA PRO A 339 -38.64 -43.42 4.18
C PRO A 339 -38.84 -41.93 4.47
N ASP A 340 -39.70 -41.69 5.45
CA ASP A 340 -40.15 -40.41 5.96
C ASP A 340 -38.97 -39.45 6.25
N PRO A 341 -38.92 -38.24 5.66
CA PRO A 341 -37.96 -37.22 6.10
C PRO A 341 -38.32 -36.82 7.53
N THR A 342 -37.42 -37.12 8.46
CA THR A 342 -37.57 -36.82 9.89
C THR A 342 -38.10 -35.40 10.12
N PRO A 343 -39.14 -35.22 10.96
CA PRO A 343 -39.75 -33.91 11.15
C PRO A 343 -38.70 -32.89 11.58
N THR A 344 -38.61 -31.79 10.82
CA THR A 344 -37.85 -30.62 11.24
C THR A 344 -38.36 -30.17 12.62
N PRO A 345 -37.48 -29.96 13.61
CA PRO A 345 -37.91 -29.58 14.94
C PRO A 345 -38.66 -28.25 14.85
N THR A 346 -39.87 -28.23 15.39
CA THR A 346 -40.63 -27.00 15.62
C THR A 346 -39.77 -25.99 16.38
N PRO A 347 -39.77 -24.70 16.00
CA PRO A 347 -38.99 -23.69 16.72
C PRO A 347 -39.39 -23.69 18.20
N THR A 348 -38.39 -23.89 19.06
CA THR A 348 -38.55 -23.85 20.51
C THR A 348 -39.13 -22.49 20.90
N PRO A 349 -40.18 -22.42 21.75
CA PRO A 349 -40.72 -21.14 22.18
C PRO A 349 -39.61 -20.33 22.86
N THR A 350 -39.53 -19.04 22.51
CA THR A 350 -38.63 -18.08 23.15
C THR A 350 -38.87 -18.10 24.67
N PRO A 351 -37.82 -18.26 25.50
CA PRO A 351 -38.00 -18.23 26.94
C PRO A 351 -38.52 -16.86 27.38
N THR A 352 -39.61 -16.86 28.15
CA THR A 352 -40.06 -15.68 28.89
C THR A 352 -38.94 -15.18 29.81
N PRO A 353 -38.67 -13.87 29.88
CA PRO A 353 -37.64 -13.35 30.77
C PRO A 353 -37.93 -13.70 32.23
N ASP A 354 -36.91 -14.24 32.90
CA ASP A 354 -36.92 -14.62 34.31
C ASP A 354 -37.11 -13.38 35.20
N PRO A 355 -37.97 -13.39 36.24
CA PRO A 355 -38.10 -12.28 37.17
C PRO A 355 -36.76 -11.88 37.80
N THR A 356 -36.47 -10.58 37.77
CA THR A 356 -35.31 -9.95 38.38
C THR A 356 -35.06 -10.44 39.82
N PRO A 357 -33.84 -10.91 40.17
CA PRO A 357 -33.54 -11.32 41.53
C PRO A 357 -33.64 -10.13 42.50
N THR A 358 -34.35 -10.33 43.61
CA THR A 358 -34.39 -9.38 44.73
C THR A 358 -32.98 -9.15 45.30
N PRO A 359 -32.60 -7.91 45.64
CA PRO A 359 -31.26 -7.62 46.13
C PRO A 359 -30.97 -8.34 47.45
N THR A 360 -29.85 -9.04 47.51
CA THR A 360 -29.30 -9.60 48.74
C THR A 360 -28.95 -8.48 49.74
N PRO A 361 -29.22 -8.66 51.04
CA PRO A 361 -28.90 -7.64 52.04
C PRO A 361 -27.39 -7.45 52.17
N THR A 362 -26.97 -6.19 52.29
CA THR A 362 -25.59 -5.79 52.51
C THR A 362 -25.03 -6.38 53.81
N PRO A 363 -23.77 -6.87 53.82
CA PRO A 363 -23.14 -7.35 55.06
C PRO A 363 -22.93 -6.19 56.04
N THR A 364 -23.32 -6.41 57.29
CA THR A 364 -23.15 -5.46 58.39
C THR A 364 -21.65 -5.19 58.62
N PRO A 365 -21.20 -3.92 58.74
CA PRO A 365 -19.80 -3.64 59.03
C PRO A 365 -19.41 -4.15 60.42
N THR A 366 -18.28 -4.86 60.49
CA THR A 366 -17.63 -5.22 61.76
C THR A 366 -17.16 -3.96 62.49
N PRO A 367 -17.30 -3.88 63.83
CA PRO A 367 -16.95 -2.69 64.58
C PRO A 367 -15.45 -2.38 64.52
N THR A 368 -15.12 -1.11 64.26
CA THR A 368 -13.78 -0.56 64.29
C THR A 368 -13.20 -0.60 65.72
N PRO A 369 -11.90 -0.91 65.90
CA PRO A 369 -11.23 -0.76 67.19
C PRO A 369 -11.19 0.69 67.69
N ASP A 370 -11.21 0.84 69.01
CA ASP A 370 -11.20 2.11 69.76
C ASP A 370 -9.93 2.95 69.46
N PRO A 371 -10.04 4.24 69.11
CA PRO A 371 -8.88 5.08 68.80
C PRO A 371 -8.01 5.36 70.04
N THR A 372 -6.71 5.07 69.92
CA THR A 372 -5.70 5.46 70.90
C THR A 372 -5.54 6.99 70.98
N PRO A 373 -5.28 7.56 72.17
CA PRO A 373 -5.32 9.00 72.37
C PRO A 373 -4.18 9.74 71.65
N THR A 374 -4.55 10.85 71.02
CA THR A 374 -3.69 11.77 70.26
C THR A 374 -2.57 12.41 71.11
N PRO A 375 -1.31 12.44 70.63
CA PRO A 375 -0.28 13.31 71.18
C PRO A 375 -0.52 14.79 70.81
N THR A 376 -0.14 15.69 71.71
CA THR A 376 -0.38 17.13 71.67
C THR A 376 0.34 17.84 70.51
N PRO A 377 -0.28 18.81 69.81
CA PRO A 377 0.37 19.50 68.68
C PRO A 377 1.48 20.46 69.11
N THR A 378 2.59 20.44 68.37
CA THR A 378 3.62 21.50 68.36
C THR A 378 3.18 22.69 67.50
N PRO A 379 3.58 23.94 67.83
CA PRO A 379 3.06 25.14 67.18
C PRO A 379 3.56 25.35 65.75
N THR A 380 2.66 25.87 64.92
CA THR A 380 2.79 26.06 63.47
C THR A 380 3.80 27.17 63.09
N PRO A 381 4.70 26.95 62.11
CA PRO A 381 5.42 28.05 61.47
C PRO A 381 4.50 28.86 60.54
N THR A 382 4.81 30.15 60.40
CA THR A 382 4.03 31.18 59.69
C THR A 382 3.89 30.89 58.18
N PRO A 383 2.71 31.07 57.55
CA PRO A 383 2.54 30.79 56.12
C PRO A 383 3.32 31.76 55.22
N THR A 384 4.04 31.17 54.27
CA THR A 384 4.63 31.85 53.10
C THR A 384 3.50 32.33 52.17
N PRO A 385 3.59 33.50 51.51
CA PRO A 385 2.52 34.00 50.64
C PRO A 385 2.21 33.04 49.49
N THR A 386 0.92 32.83 49.24
CA THR A 386 0.40 32.02 48.14
C THR A 386 0.81 32.58 46.78
N PRO A 387 1.29 31.75 45.84
CA PRO A 387 1.46 32.16 44.45
C PRO A 387 0.11 32.45 43.80
N THR A 388 0.12 33.39 42.86
CA THR A 388 -1.02 33.80 42.04
C THR A 388 -1.61 32.61 41.27
N PRO A 389 -2.94 32.50 41.09
CA PRO A 389 -3.52 31.42 40.29
C PRO A 389 -3.00 31.42 38.85
N ASP A 390 -2.59 30.24 38.40
CA ASP A 390 -2.24 29.94 37.01
C ASP A 390 -3.50 30.10 36.13
N PRO A 391 -3.44 30.76 34.95
CA PRO A 391 -4.59 30.86 34.06
C PRO A 391 -5.19 29.49 33.70
N THR A 392 -6.52 29.46 33.63
CA THR A 392 -7.31 28.28 33.24
C THR A 392 -6.80 27.65 31.94
N PRO A 393 -6.67 26.31 31.87
CA PRO A 393 -6.32 25.62 30.62
C PRO A 393 -7.28 26.03 29.50
N ASN A 394 -6.73 26.51 28.39
CA ASN A 394 -7.47 26.73 27.16
C ASN A 394 -8.11 25.39 26.75
N PRO A 395 -9.38 25.34 26.31
CA PRO A 395 -9.97 24.11 25.80
C PRO A 395 -9.07 23.52 24.72
N THR A 396 -8.78 22.22 24.85
CA THR A 396 -8.07 21.46 23.83
C THR A 396 -8.80 21.67 22.50
N PRO A 397 -8.12 22.12 21.43
CA PRO A 397 -8.77 22.29 20.15
C PRO A 397 -9.37 20.94 19.75
N THR A 398 -10.65 20.95 19.38
CA THR A 398 -11.25 19.84 18.63
C THR A 398 -10.30 19.51 17.48
N PRO A 399 -9.94 18.24 17.23
CA PRO A 399 -9.09 17.93 16.10
C PRO A 399 -9.72 18.55 14.86
N THR A 400 -8.98 19.47 14.23
CA THR A 400 -9.31 19.95 12.89
C THR A 400 -9.52 18.71 12.03
N PRO A 401 -10.61 18.60 11.26
CA PRO A 401 -10.72 17.49 10.31
C PRO A 401 -9.44 17.50 9.48
N THR A 402 -8.73 16.37 9.44
CA THR A 402 -7.53 16.20 8.61
C THR A 402 -7.89 16.75 7.24
N PRO A 403 -7.11 17.70 6.68
CA PRO A 403 -7.41 18.21 5.36
C PRO A 403 -7.49 17.02 4.42
N THR A 404 -8.53 16.97 3.57
CA THR A 404 -8.51 16.08 2.42
C THR A 404 -7.18 16.34 1.70
N PRO A 405 -6.33 15.33 1.46
CA PRO A 405 -5.05 15.54 0.80
C PRO A 405 -5.28 16.36 -0.46
N ILE A 406 -4.54 17.46 -0.58
CA ILE A 406 -4.48 18.20 -1.83
C ILE A 406 -3.37 17.49 -2.60
N PRO A 407 -3.66 16.81 -3.72
CA PRO A 407 -2.61 16.19 -4.50
C PRO A 407 -1.63 17.28 -4.93
N ASP A 408 -0.39 17.19 -4.46
CA ASP A 408 0.75 17.98 -4.94
C ASP A 408 1.07 17.67 -6.41
N ASN A 409 0.66 16.50 -6.89
CA ASN A 409 0.71 16.07 -8.28
C ASN A 409 2.17 15.92 -8.77
N ASP A 410 3.05 15.47 -7.89
CA ASP A 410 4.47 15.28 -8.20
C ASP A 410 4.76 14.00 -9.03
N GLY A 411 3.76 13.13 -9.20
CA GLY A 411 3.84 11.86 -9.93
C GLY A 411 4.07 10.62 -9.06
N VAL A 412 4.21 10.78 -7.74
CA VAL A 412 4.32 9.71 -6.75
C VAL A 412 2.96 9.55 -6.04
N PRO A 413 2.46 8.32 -5.80
CA PRO A 413 1.21 8.14 -5.06
C PRO A 413 1.39 8.46 -3.57
N ASP A 414 0.44 9.18 -2.94
CA ASP A 414 0.48 9.54 -1.51
C ASP A 414 0.78 8.31 -0.62
N VAL A 415 0.25 7.14 -0.96
CA VAL A 415 0.45 5.89 -0.19
C VAL A 415 1.91 5.41 -0.17
N GLN A 416 2.70 5.77 -1.18
CA GLN A 416 4.13 5.47 -1.25
C GLN A 416 4.92 6.45 -0.38
N GLU A 417 4.57 7.73 -0.43
CA GLU A 417 5.19 8.79 0.37
C GLU A 417 4.90 8.65 1.86
N ASN A 418 3.64 8.40 2.22
CA ASN A 418 3.20 8.14 3.59
C ASN A 418 3.86 6.89 4.21
N ALA A 419 4.42 6.00 3.38
CA ALA A 419 5.19 4.84 3.82
C ALA A 419 6.69 5.14 4.03
N ALA A 420 7.16 6.35 3.71
CA ALA A 420 8.56 6.73 3.89
C ALA A 420 8.96 6.74 5.38
N PRO A 421 10.15 6.19 5.74
CA PRO A 421 10.66 6.24 7.09
C PRO A 421 10.86 7.67 7.56
N ALA A 422 10.06 8.06 8.55
CA ALA A 422 10.08 9.36 9.20
C ALA A 422 11.48 9.76 9.66
N LEU A 423 11.94 10.96 9.31
CA LEU A 423 13.15 11.52 9.87
C LEU A 423 12.86 12.02 11.29
N THR A 424 13.73 11.70 12.26
CA THR A 424 13.56 12.26 13.61
C THR A 424 13.96 13.74 13.59
N PRO A 425 13.05 14.68 13.97
CA PRO A 425 13.34 16.11 13.97
C PRO A 425 14.55 16.47 14.84
N ALA A 426 15.38 17.39 14.34
CA ALA A 426 16.63 17.78 15.01
C ALA A 426 16.43 18.52 16.34
N ASP A 427 15.23 19.01 16.62
CA ASP A 427 14.82 19.64 17.89
C ASP A 427 14.31 18.63 18.94
N GLY A 428 14.19 17.34 18.57
CA GLY A 428 13.64 16.30 19.43
C GLY A 428 12.11 16.19 19.40
N GLY A 429 11.45 16.80 18.42
CA GLY A 429 10.03 16.59 18.13
C GLY A 429 9.67 15.12 17.85
N ALA A 430 8.38 14.81 17.89
CA ALA A 430 7.89 13.51 17.47
C ALA A 430 8.02 13.37 15.95
N ALA A 431 8.60 12.28 15.46
CA ALA A 431 8.68 11.99 14.04
C ALA A 431 7.27 11.74 13.47
N VAL A 432 6.94 12.40 12.35
CA VAL A 432 5.65 12.26 11.66
C VAL A 432 5.77 11.16 10.60
N ALA A 433 4.79 10.26 10.51
CA ALA A 433 4.84 9.20 9.50
C ALA A 433 4.76 9.81 8.09
N GLY A 434 5.63 9.39 7.17
CA GLY A 434 5.74 10.01 5.85
C GLY A 434 6.46 11.36 5.81
N ASP A 435 6.97 11.87 6.93
CA ASP A 435 7.85 13.06 6.98
C ASP A 435 9.31 12.62 6.78
N GLY A 436 9.70 12.43 5.51
CA GLY A 436 11.01 11.94 5.14
C GLY A 436 12.11 13.00 5.28
N ASN A 437 11.72 14.28 5.30
CA ASN A 437 12.63 15.43 5.41
C ASN A 437 12.82 15.93 6.87
N GLY A 438 11.85 15.72 7.75
CA GLY A 438 11.87 16.03 9.18
C GLY A 438 11.44 17.46 9.56
N ASP A 439 10.56 18.13 8.80
CA ASP A 439 9.98 19.44 9.17
C ASP A 439 8.68 19.35 9.99
N GLY A 440 8.16 18.14 10.21
CA GLY A 440 6.93 17.89 10.96
C GLY A 440 5.65 17.98 10.14
N ILE A 441 5.77 18.07 8.82
CA ILE A 441 4.67 17.94 7.85
C ILE A 441 4.89 16.62 7.07
N THR A 442 3.80 15.97 6.66
CA THR A 442 3.90 14.75 5.83
C THR A 442 4.36 15.15 4.43
N ASP A 443 5.29 14.42 3.80
CA ASP A 443 5.86 14.84 2.50
C ASP A 443 4.75 15.01 1.44
N SER A 444 3.74 14.12 1.41
CA SER A 444 2.56 14.20 0.51
C SER A 444 1.55 15.32 0.83
N GLU A 445 1.92 16.26 1.67
CA GLU A 445 1.19 17.52 1.91
C GLU A 445 2.01 18.73 1.39
N GLN A 446 3.15 18.50 0.77
CA GLN A 446 4.17 19.49 0.43
C GLN A 446 4.65 19.38 -1.01
N ALA A 447 4.07 20.14 -1.94
CA ALA A 447 4.45 20.08 -3.37
C ALA A 447 5.92 20.41 -3.73
N ALA A 448 6.75 20.80 -2.76
CA ALA A 448 8.19 20.98 -2.91
C ALA A 448 9.00 19.80 -2.33
N VAL A 449 8.36 18.75 -1.85
CA VAL A 449 8.96 17.56 -1.25
C VAL A 449 8.35 16.32 -1.92
N THR A 450 9.16 15.28 -2.09
CA THR A 450 8.74 13.99 -2.64
C THR A 450 9.46 12.86 -1.92
N SER A 451 8.74 11.86 -1.44
CA SER A 451 9.28 10.66 -0.78
C SER A 451 9.00 9.38 -1.56
N VAL A 452 9.98 8.91 -2.32
CA VAL A 452 9.81 7.79 -3.26
C VAL A 452 10.71 6.60 -2.92
N SER A 453 10.20 5.38 -3.12
CA SER A 453 10.97 4.15 -2.93
C SER A 453 11.64 3.72 -4.22
N PHE A 454 12.97 3.78 -4.27
CA PHE A 454 13.78 3.30 -5.39
C PHE A 454 14.35 1.91 -5.11
N LEU A 455 14.65 1.17 -6.16
CA LEU A 455 15.27 -0.15 -6.06
C LEU A 455 16.79 0.00 -5.94
N ASN A 456 17.39 -0.68 -4.97
CA ASN A 456 18.84 -0.76 -4.83
C ASN A 456 19.42 -1.67 -5.92
N THR A 457 19.96 -1.07 -6.99
CA THR A 457 20.47 -1.74 -8.19
C THR A 457 21.81 -1.15 -8.62
N PRO A 458 22.91 -1.93 -8.65
CA PRO A 458 24.20 -1.48 -9.19
C PRO A 458 24.28 -1.61 -10.72
N THR A 459 23.34 -2.33 -11.34
CA THR A 459 23.20 -2.51 -12.78
C THR A 459 21.75 -2.24 -13.13
N ALA A 460 21.51 -1.05 -13.65
CA ALA A 460 20.27 -0.67 -14.28
C ALA A 460 20.71 -0.18 -15.67
N GLN A 461 20.29 -0.68 -16.82
CA GLN A 461 19.05 -1.33 -17.31
C GLN A 461 18.47 -2.53 -16.53
N SER A 462 17.59 -2.28 -15.53
CA SER A 462 16.60 -3.25 -14.99
C SER A 462 15.87 -2.76 -13.72
N ASN A 463 14.62 -3.21 -13.52
CA ASN A 463 14.08 -3.62 -12.21
C ASN A 463 14.41 -5.12 -12.02
N PRO A 464 15.49 -5.49 -11.31
CA PRO A 464 15.81 -6.88 -11.05
C PRO A 464 14.95 -7.38 -9.89
N SER A 465 14.04 -8.32 -10.20
CA SER A 465 13.16 -9.01 -9.26
C SER A 465 13.88 -9.37 -7.94
N GLY A 466 13.54 -8.67 -6.86
CA GLY A 466 14.11 -8.90 -5.53
C GLY A 466 15.18 -7.89 -5.08
N ALA A 467 15.44 -6.82 -5.84
CA ALA A 467 16.17 -5.66 -5.30
C ALA A 467 15.44 -5.07 -4.09
N ALA A 468 16.21 -4.73 -3.05
CA ALA A 468 15.65 -4.08 -1.86
C ALA A 468 15.21 -2.66 -2.20
N ALA A 469 13.98 -2.30 -1.82
CA ALA A 469 13.52 -0.92 -1.90
C ALA A 469 14.21 -0.07 -0.83
N VAL A 470 14.66 1.12 -1.21
CA VAL A 470 15.24 2.15 -0.35
C VAL A 470 14.51 3.46 -0.60
N TYR A 471 14.12 4.14 0.47
CA TYR A 471 13.43 5.43 0.36
C TYR A 471 14.43 6.56 0.18
N VAL A 472 14.12 7.45 -0.76
CA VAL A 472 14.76 8.76 -0.89
C VAL A 472 13.73 9.86 -0.69
N THR A 473 14.14 10.96 -0.07
CA THR A 473 13.29 12.14 0.07
C THR A 473 13.99 13.31 -0.61
N LEU A 474 13.38 13.85 -1.67
CA LEU A 474 13.86 15.02 -2.41
C LEU A 474 13.10 16.26 -1.92
N VAL A 475 13.82 17.35 -1.70
CA VAL A 475 13.27 18.65 -1.28
C VAL A 475 13.78 19.72 -2.24
N ALA A 476 12.87 20.47 -2.87
CA ALA A 476 13.14 21.69 -3.63
C ALA A 476 12.93 22.95 -2.74
N GLY A 477 13.46 24.11 -3.14
CA GLY A 477 13.43 25.30 -2.28
C GLY A 477 14.23 25.13 -0.98
N ALA A 478 15.17 24.17 -0.95
CA ALA A 478 15.68 23.60 0.28
C ALA A 478 16.52 24.58 1.11
N VAL A 479 16.14 24.77 2.38
CA VAL A 479 16.87 25.56 3.36
C VAL A 479 17.38 24.65 4.47
N GLY A 480 18.55 24.06 4.25
CA GLY A 480 19.16 23.13 5.19
C GLY A 480 18.36 21.83 5.34
N GLY A 481 17.80 21.33 4.23
CA GLY A 481 17.06 20.08 4.20
C GLY A 481 15.55 20.17 4.38
N LYS A 482 15.02 21.34 4.75
CA LYS A 482 13.58 21.56 4.95
C LYS A 482 13.03 22.51 3.89
N THR A 483 11.71 22.53 3.73
CA THR A 483 11.04 23.57 2.95
C THR A 483 11.27 24.97 3.54
N ASP A 484 11.34 25.99 2.68
CA ASP A 484 11.34 27.38 3.14
C ASP A 484 9.96 27.74 3.70
N ILE A 485 9.84 27.82 5.03
CA ILE A 485 8.60 28.16 5.76
C ILE A 485 7.94 29.50 5.38
N ALA A 486 8.61 30.38 4.62
CA ALA A 486 8.00 31.58 4.05
C ALA A 486 7.39 31.35 2.65
N ASN A 487 7.54 30.15 2.08
CA ASN A 487 7.24 29.77 0.70
C ASN A 487 7.81 30.77 -0.34
N THR A 488 8.97 31.35 -0.02
CA THR A 488 9.62 32.36 -0.86
C THR A 488 10.26 31.77 -2.11
N HIS A 489 10.49 30.46 -2.11
CA HIS A 489 11.01 29.65 -3.21
C HIS A 489 9.94 28.62 -3.57
N GLY A 490 8.88 29.08 -4.24
CA GLY A 490 7.68 28.31 -4.57
C GLY A 490 7.90 27.31 -5.71
N ALA A 491 8.93 26.48 -5.58
CA ALA A 491 9.23 25.39 -6.50
C ALA A 491 8.24 24.23 -6.30
N THR A 492 7.96 23.48 -7.37
CA THR A 492 7.16 22.24 -7.28
C THR A 492 7.84 21.08 -7.98
N LEU A 493 7.93 19.93 -7.30
CA LEU A 493 8.48 18.69 -7.85
C LEU A 493 7.41 17.99 -8.70
N ASN A 494 7.85 17.36 -9.79
CA ASN A 494 7.03 16.66 -10.77
C ASN A 494 7.83 15.52 -11.40
N ASN A 495 7.13 14.47 -11.83
CA ASN A 495 7.71 13.33 -12.54
C ASN A 495 8.92 12.70 -11.82
N VAL A 496 8.86 12.53 -10.50
CA VAL A 496 9.97 11.97 -9.72
C VAL A 496 10.02 10.45 -9.85
N HIS A 497 11.04 9.91 -10.53
CA HIS A 497 11.16 8.48 -10.78
C HIS A 497 12.61 7.99 -10.86
N GLN A 498 12.77 6.67 -10.75
CA GLN A 498 14.06 6.02 -10.92
C GLN A 498 14.36 5.80 -12.40
N LEU A 499 15.58 6.12 -12.83
CA LEU A 499 16.10 5.78 -14.15
C LEU A 499 17.36 4.90 -14.04
N ASP A 500 17.66 4.23 -15.15
CA ASP A 500 18.79 3.33 -15.25
C ASP A 500 20.15 4.04 -15.18
N ALA A 501 21.17 3.37 -14.63
CA ALA A 501 22.54 3.88 -14.62
C ALA A 501 23.11 3.98 -16.05
N PRO A 502 23.83 5.05 -16.41
CA PRO A 502 24.40 5.17 -17.76
C PRO A 502 25.36 4.03 -18.10
N THR A 503 25.16 3.40 -19.26
CA THR A 503 25.96 2.24 -19.71
C THR A 503 27.46 2.53 -19.90
N ASN A 504 27.84 3.82 -19.93
CA ASN A 504 29.21 4.30 -20.12
C ASN A 504 29.80 4.90 -18.83
N LEU A 505 29.41 4.38 -17.66
CA LEU A 505 29.99 4.79 -16.39
C LEU A 505 31.51 4.50 -16.33
N PRO A 506 32.34 5.44 -15.84
CA PRO A 506 33.69 5.13 -15.39
C PRO A 506 33.66 4.02 -14.32
N ALA A 507 34.63 3.11 -14.36
CA ALA A 507 34.67 1.92 -13.50
C ALA A 507 34.78 2.24 -12.00
N GLU A 508 35.15 3.47 -11.67
CA GLU A 508 35.31 3.99 -10.32
C GLU A 508 33.99 4.55 -9.74
N ILE A 509 32.95 4.79 -10.55
CA ILE A 509 31.65 5.27 -10.07
C ILE A 509 30.75 4.08 -9.71
N ASN A 510 30.07 4.18 -8.56
CA ASN A 510 28.96 3.32 -8.18
C ASN A 510 27.69 4.17 -7.99
N MET A 511 26.58 3.76 -8.60
CA MET A 511 25.27 4.39 -8.51
C MET A 511 24.26 3.34 -8.04
N PRO A 512 24.16 3.10 -6.72
CA PRO A 512 23.37 1.99 -6.17
C PRO A 512 21.85 2.16 -6.35
N MET A 513 21.38 3.30 -6.86
CA MET A 513 19.98 3.54 -7.21
C MET A 513 19.83 3.96 -8.67
N GLY A 514 20.84 3.76 -9.52
CA GLY A 514 20.85 4.31 -10.87
C GLY A 514 20.83 5.84 -10.88
N LEU A 515 19.99 6.42 -11.75
CA LEU A 515 19.71 7.85 -11.80
C LEU A 515 18.40 8.17 -11.08
N ILE A 516 18.34 9.36 -10.50
CA ILE A 516 17.15 9.98 -9.94
C ILE A 516 16.68 11.00 -10.97
N ALA A 517 15.51 10.82 -11.55
CA ALA A 517 14.92 11.74 -12.51
C ALA A 517 13.80 12.55 -11.88
N PHE A 518 13.75 13.85 -12.17
CA PHE A 518 12.66 14.73 -11.74
C PHE A 518 12.57 15.97 -12.63
N MET A 519 11.45 16.66 -12.55
CA MET A 519 11.22 18.01 -13.07
C MET A 519 10.89 18.92 -11.89
N ALA A 520 11.45 20.13 -11.86
CA ALA A 520 11.13 21.13 -10.85
C ALA A 520 10.68 22.43 -11.52
N ASN A 521 9.41 22.80 -11.36
CA ASN A 521 8.94 24.12 -11.82
C ASN A 521 9.52 25.17 -10.87
N VAL A 522 10.15 26.21 -11.42
CA VAL A 522 10.79 27.29 -10.65
C VAL A 522 10.20 28.65 -10.99
N GLN A 523 10.32 29.61 -10.06
CA GLN A 523 9.60 30.90 -10.13
C GLN A 523 9.87 31.75 -11.38
N SER A 524 11.03 31.59 -12.03
CA SER A 524 11.38 32.33 -13.23
C SER A 524 12.44 31.63 -14.06
N ALA A 525 12.36 31.82 -15.39
CA ALA A 525 13.40 31.42 -16.32
C ALA A 525 14.81 31.87 -15.87
N GLY A 526 15.77 30.95 -15.79
CA GLY A 526 17.14 31.19 -15.35
C GLY A 526 17.34 31.18 -13.82
N ALA A 527 16.35 30.76 -13.03
CA ALA A 527 16.47 30.71 -11.57
C ALA A 527 17.49 29.63 -11.12
N LEU A 528 18.26 29.96 -10.08
CA LEU A 528 18.99 28.98 -9.29
C LEU A 528 18.05 28.42 -8.23
N GLU A 529 17.92 27.10 -8.19
CA GLU A 529 17.09 26.38 -7.23
C GLU A 529 17.95 25.46 -6.35
N LYS A 530 17.53 25.30 -5.09
CA LYS A 530 18.24 24.51 -4.09
C LYS A 530 17.52 23.22 -3.81
N PHE A 531 18.29 22.14 -3.80
CA PHE A 531 17.80 20.81 -3.54
C PHE A 531 18.52 20.18 -2.35
N SER A 532 17.77 19.43 -1.55
CA SER A 532 18.32 18.50 -0.57
C SER A 532 17.75 17.11 -0.85
N LEU A 533 18.61 16.11 -0.89
CA LEU A 533 18.22 14.72 -1.06
C LEU A 533 18.65 13.90 0.16
N TYR A 534 17.68 13.32 0.86
CA TYR A 534 17.91 12.36 1.94
C TYR A 534 17.98 10.93 1.39
N VAL A 535 19.02 10.20 1.79
CA VAL A 535 19.27 8.81 1.39
C VAL A 535 19.75 7.97 2.57
N ASP A 536 19.61 6.65 2.48
CA ASP A 536 20.16 5.73 3.48
C ASP A 536 21.71 5.76 3.45
N PRO A 537 22.40 6.06 4.58
CA PRO A 537 23.87 6.03 4.64
C PRO A 537 24.47 4.64 4.35
N ALA A 538 23.71 3.55 4.47
CA ALA A 538 24.15 2.20 4.10
C ALA A 538 24.42 2.03 2.60
N LEU A 539 23.93 2.95 1.75
CA LEU A 539 24.24 3.00 0.32
C LEU A 539 25.67 3.45 0.01
N LEU A 540 26.41 3.95 1.01
CA LEU A 540 27.81 4.41 0.91
C LEU A 540 28.06 5.52 -0.13
N VAL A 541 27.01 6.23 -0.56
CA VAL A 541 27.12 7.35 -1.50
C VAL A 541 27.86 8.54 -0.86
N ASN A 542 28.55 9.34 -1.66
CA ASN A 542 29.38 10.45 -1.20
C ASN A 542 29.15 11.78 -1.94
N GLY A 543 28.12 11.84 -2.77
CA GLY A 543 27.77 13.04 -3.52
C GLY A 543 26.54 12.88 -4.39
N TYR A 544 26.03 14.02 -4.87
CA TYR A 544 25.10 14.07 -5.98
C TYR A 544 25.90 14.29 -7.26
N TRP A 545 25.99 13.27 -8.11
CA TRP A 545 26.85 13.24 -9.28
C TRP A 545 26.04 13.45 -10.55
N LYS A 546 26.49 14.37 -11.41
CA LYS A 546 25.87 14.62 -12.72
C LYS A 546 26.93 14.79 -13.79
N ALA A 547 26.72 14.21 -14.97
CA ALA A 547 27.61 14.38 -16.11
C ALA A 547 27.31 15.70 -16.80
N ASN A 548 28.32 16.51 -17.07
CA ASN A 548 28.16 17.70 -17.90
C ASN A 548 28.17 17.37 -19.40
N ALA A 549 27.96 18.39 -20.25
CA ALA A 549 27.94 18.23 -21.71
C ALA A 549 29.24 17.66 -22.33
N ALA A 550 30.36 17.66 -21.60
CA ALA A 550 31.61 17.03 -22.00
C ALA A 550 31.77 15.58 -21.50
N GLY A 551 30.75 15.00 -20.85
CA GLY A 551 30.77 13.67 -20.24
C GLY A 551 31.56 13.60 -18.93
N THR A 552 31.93 14.75 -18.34
CA THR A 552 32.67 14.80 -17.07
C THR A 552 31.68 14.77 -15.91
N TRP A 553 31.85 13.81 -15.00
CA TRP A 553 31.02 13.68 -13.80
C TRP A 553 31.47 14.67 -12.72
N VAL A 554 30.54 15.50 -12.26
CA VAL A 554 30.75 16.54 -11.25
C VAL A 554 29.90 16.25 -10.02
N ASN A 555 30.48 16.38 -8.82
CA ASN A 555 29.75 16.25 -7.55
C ASN A 555 29.14 17.60 -7.17
N LEU A 556 27.85 17.76 -7.46
CA LEU A 556 27.06 18.97 -7.16
C LEU A 556 26.83 19.14 -5.65
N ALA A 557 26.91 18.05 -4.86
CA ALA A 557 26.86 18.10 -3.40
C ALA A 557 28.23 18.42 -2.74
N SER A 558 29.24 18.79 -3.54
CA SER A 558 30.53 19.24 -3.03
C SER A 558 30.53 20.74 -2.70
N ALA A 559 31.33 21.14 -1.72
CA ALA A 559 31.51 22.55 -1.35
C ALA A 559 32.05 23.42 -2.51
N ALA A 560 32.74 22.81 -3.49
CA ALA A 560 33.21 23.51 -4.69
C ALA A 560 32.07 23.87 -5.65
N SER A 561 31.00 23.07 -5.68
CA SER A 561 29.76 23.32 -6.43
C SER A 561 28.70 24.08 -5.61
N GLY A 562 29.06 24.56 -4.42
CA GLY A 562 28.13 25.22 -3.50
C GLY A 562 27.14 24.29 -2.79
N GLY A 563 27.37 22.98 -2.87
CA GLY A 563 26.60 21.96 -2.14
C GLY A 563 27.28 21.51 -0.84
N GLN A 564 26.63 20.60 -0.11
CA GLN A 564 27.15 20.04 1.13
C GLN A 564 26.65 18.59 1.34
N THR A 565 27.39 17.80 2.14
CA THR A 565 26.90 16.52 2.66
C THR A 565 26.81 16.58 4.19
N VAL A 566 25.69 16.11 4.75
CA VAL A 566 25.37 16.23 6.18
C VAL A 566 24.71 14.95 6.68
N MET A 567 25.14 14.41 7.82
CA MET A 567 24.38 13.36 8.52
C MET A 567 23.32 14.00 9.41
N GLU A 568 22.06 13.66 9.19
CA GLU A 568 20.91 14.26 9.89
C GLU A 568 19.84 13.18 10.13
N GLY A 569 19.27 13.10 11.34
CA GLY A 569 18.16 12.19 11.67
C GLY A 569 18.40 10.69 11.38
N GLY A 570 19.65 10.26 11.20
CA GLY A 570 20.02 8.90 10.78
C GLY A 570 20.14 8.70 9.27
N LYS A 571 19.72 9.66 8.44
CA LYS A 571 19.92 9.68 6.98
C LYS A 571 21.16 10.50 6.60
N LEU A 572 21.68 10.25 5.40
CA LEU A 572 22.65 11.12 4.75
C LEU A 572 21.90 12.12 3.87
N ARG A 573 22.15 13.41 4.06
CA ARG A 573 21.61 14.50 3.25
C ARG A 573 22.66 15.01 2.28
N LEU A 574 22.26 15.15 1.01
CA LEU A 574 23.05 15.72 -0.07
C LEU A 574 22.40 17.03 -0.50
N ASP A 575 23.00 18.16 -0.17
CA ASP A 575 22.55 19.50 -0.57
C ASP A 575 23.24 19.88 -1.88
N PHE A 576 22.49 20.22 -2.92
CA PHE A 576 23.02 20.61 -4.24
C PHE A 576 22.17 21.74 -4.87
N ASN A 577 22.71 22.39 -5.89
CA ASN A 577 22.03 23.49 -6.59
C ASN A 577 21.97 23.18 -8.09
N LEU A 578 20.85 23.51 -8.72
CA LEU A 578 20.69 23.51 -10.18
C LEU A 578 20.25 24.91 -10.64
N VAL A 579 20.41 25.18 -11.94
CA VAL A 579 19.99 26.45 -12.56
C VAL A 579 19.19 26.10 -13.80
N ASP A 580 17.99 26.66 -13.92
CA ASP A 580 17.13 26.55 -15.10
C ASP A 580 17.85 27.07 -16.36
N GLY A 581 18.02 26.22 -17.36
CA GLY A 581 18.86 26.47 -18.54
C GLY A 581 20.38 26.48 -18.28
N GLY A 582 20.84 25.95 -17.14
CA GLY A 582 22.27 25.84 -16.79
C GLY A 582 22.99 24.62 -17.37
N GLU A 583 24.30 24.49 -17.11
CA GLU A 583 25.13 23.35 -17.57
C GLU A 583 24.59 21.98 -17.12
N PHE A 584 23.92 21.96 -15.97
CA PHE A 584 23.36 20.77 -15.35
C PHE A 584 21.84 20.70 -15.47
N ASP A 585 21.21 21.52 -16.30
CA ASP A 585 19.82 21.32 -16.71
C ASP A 585 19.78 20.39 -17.92
N ALA A 586 19.02 19.30 -17.85
CA ALA A 586 19.12 18.22 -18.83
C ALA A 586 18.64 18.61 -20.23
N ASP A 587 17.73 19.58 -20.34
CA ASP A 587 17.23 20.07 -21.61
C ASP A 587 17.89 21.39 -22.08
N GLY A 588 18.64 22.05 -21.18
CA GLY A 588 19.38 23.28 -21.41
C GLY A 588 18.53 24.52 -21.70
N LYS A 589 17.24 24.52 -21.38
CA LYS A 589 16.34 25.66 -21.62
C LYS A 589 16.06 26.43 -20.33
N ALA A 590 16.14 27.75 -20.41
CA ALA A 590 15.64 28.62 -19.35
C ALA A 590 14.14 28.85 -19.57
N ASP A 591 13.29 27.88 -19.23
CA ASP A 591 11.84 27.93 -19.44
C ASP A 591 11.01 27.71 -18.15
N SER A 592 11.65 27.94 -16.99
CA SER A 592 11.05 27.82 -15.65
C SER A 592 10.84 26.37 -15.20
N VAL A 593 11.53 25.40 -15.80
CA VAL A 593 11.42 23.95 -15.51
C VAL A 593 12.80 23.30 -15.54
N ILE A 594 13.40 23.13 -14.36
CA ILE A 594 14.66 22.37 -14.24
C ILE A 594 14.37 20.89 -14.49
N THR A 595 15.06 20.29 -15.46
CA THR A 595 14.97 18.86 -15.75
C THR A 595 16.22 18.13 -15.24
N ASP A 596 16.04 17.17 -14.36
CA ASP A 596 17.11 16.35 -13.79
C ASP A 596 17.03 14.90 -14.29
N PRO A 597 18.16 14.36 -14.74
CA PRO A 597 18.59 13.14 -14.06
C PRO A 597 20.06 13.15 -13.61
N GLY A 598 20.27 13.03 -12.31
CA GLY A 598 21.56 12.89 -11.64
C GLY A 598 21.60 11.63 -10.78
N ALA A 599 22.61 11.47 -9.93
CA ALA A 599 22.75 10.26 -9.10
C ALA A 599 23.25 10.55 -7.69
N ALA A 600 22.55 10.03 -6.68
CA ALA A 600 23.18 9.74 -5.39
C ALA A 600 24.18 8.59 -5.59
N GLY A 601 25.46 8.92 -5.61
CA GLY A 601 26.52 7.98 -6.03
C GLY A 601 27.78 8.05 -5.20
N PHE A 602 28.61 7.02 -5.31
CA PHE A 602 29.97 6.99 -4.81
C PHE A 602 30.95 7.10 -5.98
N MET A 603 31.88 8.05 -5.91
CA MET A 603 33.11 8.02 -6.70
C MET A 603 34.28 8.27 -5.75
N PRO A 604 35.38 7.49 -5.81
CA PRO A 604 36.56 7.77 -5.01
C PRO A 604 37.13 9.12 -5.43
N LEU A 605 37.27 10.04 -4.47
CA LEU A 605 37.85 11.36 -4.70
C LEU A 605 39.27 11.20 -5.27
N SER A 606 39.45 11.52 -6.56
CA SER A 606 40.77 11.45 -7.18
C SER A 606 41.66 12.53 -6.54
N VAL A 607 42.78 12.12 -5.93
CA VAL A 607 43.79 13.03 -5.38
C VAL A 607 44.51 13.84 -6.48
N VAL A 608 44.28 13.50 -7.76
CA VAL A 608 44.83 14.22 -8.92
C VAL A 608 43.96 15.44 -9.23
N GLY A 609 44.27 16.55 -8.56
CA GLY A 609 43.80 17.86 -8.98
C GLY A 609 44.35 18.22 -10.35
N TYR A 610 43.56 18.00 -11.40
CA TYR A 610 43.77 18.68 -12.68
C TYR A 610 43.38 20.14 -12.50
N ALA A 611 44.37 20.97 -12.17
CA ALA A 611 44.23 22.41 -12.28
C ALA A 611 43.79 22.78 -13.71
N PRO A 612 42.91 23.77 -13.90
CA PRO A 612 42.60 24.27 -15.23
C PRO A 612 43.89 24.70 -15.92
N GLN A 613 43.93 24.56 -17.24
CA GLN A 613 45.13 24.73 -18.07
C GLN A 613 45.68 26.17 -18.03
N LEU A 614 46.39 26.48 -16.95
CA LEU A 614 47.18 27.70 -16.83
C LEU A 614 48.32 27.64 -17.84
N ALA A 615 48.64 28.79 -18.42
CA ALA A 615 49.67 28.91 -19.44
C ALA A 615 51.01 28.34 -18.95
N ALA A 616 51.80 27.82 -19.89
CA ALA A 616 53.16 27.37 -19.63
C ALA A 616 53.96 28.43 -18.84
N ASP A 617 54.82 27.94 -17.93
CA ASP A 617 55.79 28.69 -17.11
C ASP A 617 55.49 28.84 -15.59
N THR A 618 54.69 27.95 -14.99
CA THR A 618 54.74 27.77 -13.51
C THR A 618 54.97 26.30 -13.10
N HIS A 619 56.17 26.01 -12.60
CA HIS A 619 56.50 24.73 -11.98
C HIS A 619 56.28 24.82 -10.46
N PHE A 620 55.42 23.95 -9.93
CA PHE A 620 55.44 23.57 -8.51
C PHE A 620 55.77 22.08 -8.42
N TRP A 621 56.65 21.72 -7.48
CA TRP A 621 57.06 20.36 -7.16
C TRP A 621 56.69 20.05 -5.71
N PHE A 622 56.36 18.79 -5.45
CA PHE A 622 56.34 18.17 -4.12
C PHE A 622 57.65 17.40 -3.88
#